data_AF-A0A379JQU0-F1
#
_entry.id   AF-A0A379JQU0-F1
#
_cell.length_a   1.000
_cell.length_b   1.000
_cell.length_c   1.000
_cell.angle_alpha   90.00
_cell.angle_beta   90.00
_cell.angle_gamma   90.00
#
_symmetry.space_group_name_H-M   'P 1'
#
loop_
_entity.id
_entity.type
_entity.pdbx_description
1 polymer ?
#
loop_
_entity_poly.entity_id
_entity_poly.type
_entity_poly.pdbx_seq_one_letter_code
_entity_poly.pdbx_strand_id
1 'polypeptide(L)'
;MSRCTAPVRGHSSAAAAAACPACRYRSSFRSYYPSSSGGGSSYGSVGGGGRSSGGSRPRWSKAGSSVPYTFAQVQSLTPIRQTVETRAAVQPDLRDVFLCHAWDDRQGAAKELHELLIAAGVKVWFSEKDLGLGVPMMRAIDKGLANSRIGLVLVTPALLARLPKESVADKELSALLAGNQLVPIVHNTTYDALRNVSPLLASRSGLDTAEDSMSVVAQKIAELVSL
;
A
#
# COMPACT_ATOMS: atom_id res chain seq x y z
N MET A 1 -60.52 10.99 -15.87
CA MET A 1 -59.31 10.93 -15.01
C MET A 1 -58.39 9.84 -15.54
N SER A 2 -57.18 10.18 -15.98
CA SER A 2 -56.19 9.23 -16.47
C SER A 2 -55.67 8.37 -15.31
N ARG A 3 -55.74 7.03 -15.42
CA ARG A 3 -55.23 6.08 -14.41
C ARG A 3 -53.92 5.47 -14.91
N CYS A 4 -52.97 5.29 -14.01
CA CYS A 4 -51.72 4.60 -14.32
C CYS A 4 -51.99 3.10 -14.50
N THR A 5 -51.51 2.54 -15.62
CA THR A 5 -51.68 1.12 -15.97
C THR A 5 -50.40 0.31 -15.76
N ALA A 6 -49.37 0.90 -15.11
CA ALA A 6 -48.14 0.19 -14.82
C ALA A 6 -48.39 -1.00 -13.86
N PRO A 7 -47.61 -2.09 -13.97
CA PRO A 7 -47.64 -3.18 -12.99
C PRO A 7 -47.41 -2.66 -11.57
N VAL A 8 -47.77 -3.45 -10.55
CA VAL A 8 -47.61 -3.09 -9.13
C VAL A 8 -46.16 -2.70 -8.77
N ARG A 9 -45.17 -3.13 -9.58
CA ARG A 9 -43.74 -2.79 -9.44
C ARG A 9 -43.31 -1.47 -10.10
N GLY A 10 -44.24 -0.73 -10.71
CA GLY A 10 -43.97 0.55 -11.39
C GLY A 10 -43.55 0.40 -12.86
N HIS A 11 -43.17 1.52 -13.49
CA HIS A 11 -42.71 1.53 -14.88
C HIS A 11 -41.34 0.85 -15.02
N SER A 12 -41.17 0.03 -16.05
CA SER A 12 -39.93 -0.71 -16.33
C SER A 12 -38.78 0.17 -16.84
N SER A 13 -39.03 1.43 -17.19
CA SER A 13 -38.01 2.41 -17.59
C SER A 13 -38.44 3.85 -17.28
N ALA A 14 -37.46 4.76 -17.17
CA ALA A 14 -37.71 6.17 -16.93
C ALA A 14 -38.47 6.85 -18.08
N ALA A 15 -38.22 6.43 -19.32
CA ALA A 15 -38.96 6.92 -20.49
C ALA A 15 -40.44 6.52 -20.44
N ALA A 16 -40.75 5.29 -19.99
CA ALA A 16 -42.12 4.83 -19.82
C ALA A 16 -42.86 5.59 -18.71
N ALA A 17 -42.16 6.02 -17.65
CA ALA A 17 -42.74 6.86 -16.60
C ALA A 17 -43.01 8.30 -17.07
N ALA A 18 -42.10 8.88 -17.86
CA ALA A 18 -42.25 10.24 -18.40
C ALA A 18 -43.39 10.35 -19.43
N ALA A 19 -43.64 9.28 -20.17
CA ALA A 19 -44.77 9.20 -21.11
C ALA A 19 -46.13 8.99 -20.40
N CYS A 20 -46.14 8.61 -19.11
CA CYS A 20 -47.37 8.34 -18.38
C CYS A 20 -48.06 9.63 -17.92
N PRO A 21 -49.29 9.95 -18.37
CA PRO A 21 -49.98 11.18 -18.01
C PRO A 21 -50.29 11.31 -16.51
N ALA A 22 -50.36 10.18 -15.79
CA ALA A 22 -50.66 10.12 -14.37
C ALA A 22 -49.41 10.24 -13.46
N CYS A 23 -48.24 9.80 -13.94
CA CYS A 23 -47.02 9.74 -13.12
C CYS A 23 -45.95 10.76 -13.53
N ARG A 24 -46.02 11.33 -14.75
CA ARG A 24 -45.00 12.24 -15.29
C ARG A 24 -44.77 13.51 -14.48
N TYR A 25 -45.76 13.96 -13.69
CA TYR A 25 -45.66 15.18 -12.88
C TYR A 25 -45.26 14.93 -11.41
N ARG A 26 -45.08 13.68 -10.98
CA ARG A 26 -44.80 13.31 -9.58
C ARG A 26 -43.30 13.19 -9.25
N SER A 27 -42.42 13.56 -10.17
CA SER A 27 -40.96 13.33 -10.08
C SER A 27 -40.17 14.40 -9.30
N SER A 28 -40.82 15.29 -8.55
CA SER A 28 -40.11 16.29 -7.75
C SER A 28 -40.64 16.33 -6.32
N PHE A 29 -39.73 16.58 -5.38
CA PHE A 29 -39.87 16.58 -3.91
C PHE A 29 -39.46 15.29 -3.17
N ARG A 30 -38.18 15.30 -2.80
CA ARG A 30 -37.52 14.43 -1.82
C ARG A 30 -37.14 15.34 -0.63
N SER A 31 -37.68 15.09 0.57
CA SER A 31 -37.29 15.59 1.94
C SER A 31 -38.56 15.83 2.81
N TYR A 32 -38.69 15.54 4.12
CA TYR A 32 -37.89 14.84 5.16
C TYR A 32 -38.80 14.64 6.43
N TYR A 33 -38.69 13.48 7.12
CA TYR A 33 -38.95 13.16 8.57
C TYR A 33 -40.38 13.18 9.21
N PRO A 34 -40.64 12.55 10.40
CA PRO A 34 -40.26 11.20 10.92
C PRO A 34 -41.31 10.48 11.84
N SER A 35 -41.12 9.18 12.12
CA SER A 35 -41.30 8.52 13.45
C SER A 35 -40.95 7.02 13.32
N SER A 36 -39.80 6.57 13.85
CA SER A 36 -39.53 6.03 15.21
C SER A 36 -39.91 4.56 15.40
N SER A 37 -38.94 3.65 15.24
CA SER A 37 -38.50 2.67 16.25
C SER A 37 -37.67 1.53 15.62
N GLY A 38 -36.40 1.38 16.02
CA GLY A 38 -35.56 0.19 15.78
C GLY A 38 -34.32 0.41 14.91
N GLY A 39 -33.23 0.94 15.48
CA GLY A 39 -31.88 0.81 14.89
C GLY A 39 -31.31 -0.58 15.22
N GLY A 40 -30.39 -1.20 14.50
CA GLY A 40 -29.57 -0.96 13.30
C GLY A 40 -28.72 -2.25 13.17
N SER A 41 -28.15 -2.71 12.07
CA SER A 41 -27.83 -2.12 10.77
C SER A 41 -27.67 -3.30 9.81
N SER A 42 -28.43 -3.34 8.70
CA SER A 42 -28.26 -4.41 7.72
C SER A 42 -27.02 -4.13 6.87
N TYR A 43 -26.02 -4.97 7.09
CA TYR A 43 -25.12 -5.51 6.08
C TYR A 43 -25.63 -5.28 4.64
N GLY A 44 -24.88 -4.48 3.88
CA GLY A 44 -25.05 -4.44 2.44
C GLY A 44 -24.64 -5.79 1.86
N SER A 45 -25.62 -6.62 1.54
CA SER A 45 -25.45 -7.83 0.75
C SER A 45 -25.07 -7.41 -0.67
N VAL A 46 -23.77 -7.28 -0.90
CA VAL A 46 -23.19 -7.25 -2.25
C VAL A 46 -23.31 -8.67 -2.78
N GLY A 47 -24.03 -8.79 -3.90
CA GLY A 47 -24.28 -10.06 -4.57
C GLY A 47 -23.00 -10.89 -4.70
N GLY A 48 -23.06 -12.10 -4.15
CA GLY A 48 -22.07 -13.14 -4.31
C GLY A 48 -22.01 -13.61 -5.75
N GLY A 49 -21.22 -12.90 -6.56
CA GLY A 49 -20.53 -13.50 -7.69
C GLY A 49 -19.27 -14.13 -7.12
N GLY A 50 -19.17 -15.47 -7.18
CA GLY A 50 -17.98 -16.21 -6.78
C GLY A 50 -16.75 -15.64 -7.47
N ARG A 51 -15.97 -14.84 -6.73
CA ARG A 51 -14.69 -14.34 -7.19
C ARG A 51 -13.69 -15.44 -6.91
N SER A 52 -13.34 -16.15 -7.97
CA SER A 52 -12.11 -16.89 -8.11
C SER A 52 -11.01 -16.14 -7.34
N SER A 53 -10.22 -16.87 -6.54
CA SER A 53 -8.98 -16.43 -5.91
C SER A 53 -7.91 -16.07 -6.98
N GLY A 54 -8.25 -15.16 -7.88
CA GLY A 54 -7.40 -14.64 -8.93
C GLY A 54 -6.68 -13.41 -8.42
N GLY A 55 -5.35 -13.49 -8.32
CA GLY A 55 -4.50 -12.38 -7.92
C GLY A 55 -4.84 -11.11 -8.69
N SER A 56 -4.85 -9.98 -7.98
CA SER A 56 -5.03 -8.67 -8.62
C SER A 56 -3.72 -8.31 -9.29
N ARG A 57 -3.66 -8.33 -10.62
CA ARG A 57 -2.46 -7.91 -11.36
C ARG A 57 -2.29 -6.40 -11.24
N PRO A 58 -1.20 -5.89 -10.64
CA PRO A 58 -0.99 -4.45 -10.57
C PRO A 58 -0.55 -3.89 -11.92
N ARG A 59 -0.83 -2.60 -12.17
CA ARG A 59 -0.53 -1.92 -13.44
C ARG A 59 0.96 -1.88 -13.82
N TRP A 60 1.86 -2.04 -12.85
CA TRP A 60 3.31 -2.03 -13.04
C TRP A 60 3.88 -3.44 -13.25
N SER A 61 3.07 -4.49 -13.10
CA SER A 61 3.53 -5.85 -13.37
C SER A 61 3.63 -6.08 -14.87
N LYS A 62 4.76 -6.67 -15.30
CA LYS A 62 5.01 -6.95 -16.72
C LYS A 62 4.02 -7.99 -17.28
N ALA A 63 3.72 -7.88 -18.56
CA ALA A 63 3.01 -8.93 -19.29
C ALA A 63 3.81 -10.24 -19.19
N GLY A 64 3.26 -11.26 -18.53
CA GLY A 64 3.94 -12.55 -18.30
C GLY A 64 4.61 -12.73 -16.94
N SER A 65 4.61 -11.72 -16.06
CA SER A 65 5.04 -11.94 -14.67
C SER A 65 4.16 -12.98 -13.95
N SER A 66 4.81 -13.89 -13.21
CA SER A 66 4.20 -14.89 -12.34
C SER A 66 4.13 -14.45 -10.87
N VAL A 67 4.54 -13.22 -10.56
CA VAL A 67 4.59 -12.72 -9.17
C VAL A 67 3.17 -12.58 -8.62
N PRO A 68 2.83 -13.27 -7.51
CA PRO A 68 1.49 -13.21 -6.94
C PRO A 68 1.28 -11.90 -6.18
N TYR A 69 0.15 -11.23 -6.41
CA TYR A 69 -0.24 -10.03 -5.65
C TYR A 69 -1.64 -10.19 -5.08
N THR A 70 -1.79 -9.85 -3.79
CA THR A 70 -3.11 -9.72 -3.16
C THR A 70 -3.72 -8.36 -3.47
N PHE A 71 -5.04 -8.24 -3.39
CA PHE A 71 -5.73 -6.96 -3.60
C PHE A 71 -5.22 -5.87 -2.63
N ALA A 72 -5.02 -6.23 -1.37
CA ALA A 72 -4.48 -5.33 -0.35
C ALA A 72 -3.05 -4.86 -0.70
N GLN A 73 -2.20 -5.77 -1.18
CA GLN A 73 -0.86 -5.44 -1.66
C GLN A 73 -0.92 -4.45 -2.83
N VAL A 74 -1.77 -4.67 -3.83
CA VAL A 74 -1.92 -3.72 -4.95
C VAL A 74 -2.37 -2.35 -4.48
N GLN A 75 -3.39 -2.29 -3.62
CA GLN A 75 -3.90 -1.02 -3.09
C GLN A 75 -2.82 -0.26 -2.31
N SER A 76 -2.04 -0.96 -1.48
CA SER A 76 -0.96 -0.36 -0.69
C SER A 76 0.24 0.12 -1.50
N LEU A 77 0.64 -0.63 -2.53
CA LEU A 77 1.81 -0.33 -3.35
C LEU A 77 1.52 0.71 -4.43
N THR A 78 0.26 0.97 -4.76
CA THR A 78 -0.14 1.98 -5.76
C THR A 78 0.39 3.40 -5.47
N PRO A 79 0.25 3.98 -4.26
CA PRO A 79 0.81 5.31 -3.96
C PRO A 79 2.35 5.32 -4.00
N ILE A 80 3.00 4.22 -3.61
CA ILE A 80 4.46 4.08 -3.70
C ILE A 80 4.88 4.07 -5.18
N ARG A 81 4.16 3.35 -6.05
CA ARG A 81 4.39 3.35 -7.49
C ARG A 81 4.30 4.75 -8.09
N GLN A 82 3.26 5.51 -7.75
CA GLN A 82 3.10 6.89 -8.22
C GLN A 82 4.28 7.78 -7.80
N THR A 83 4.78 7.57 -6.58
CA THR A 83 5.95 8.27 -6.05
C THR A 83 7.21 7.93 -6.82
N VAL A 84 7.43 6.64 -7.14
CA VAL A 84 8.54 6.19 -7.99
C VAL A 84 8.48 6.86 -9.37
N GLU A 85 7.33 6.81 -10.05
CA GLU A 85 7.12 7.40 -11.38
C GLU A 85 7.40 8.91 -11.36
N THR A 86 6.86 9.62 -10.37
CA THR A 86 7.04 11.08 -10.23
C THR A 86 8.51 11.42 -10.00
N ARG A 87 9.18 10.73 -9.07
CA ARG A 87 10.60 11.01 -8.77
C ARG A 87 11.52 10.65 -9.91
N ALA A 88 11.24 9.57 -10.64
CA ALA A 88 12.03 9.23 -11.80
C ALA A 88 11.91 10.23 -12.96
N ALA A 89 10.74 10.85 -13.11
CA ALA A 89 10.54 11.93 -14.08
C ALA A 89 11.28 13.22 -13.69
N VAL A 90 11.35 13.55 -12.40
CA VAL A 90 12.01 14.78 -11.90
C VAL A 90 13.52 14.60 -11.71
N GLN A 91 13.97 13.42 -11.28
CA GLN A 91 15.36 13.10 -10.94
C GLN A 91 15.74 11.71 -11.50
N PRO A 92 16.16 11.62 -12.77
CA PRO A 92 16.43 10.35 -13.43
C PRO A 92 17.64 9.61 -12.86
N ASP A 93 18.60 10.35 -12.28
CA ASP A 93 19.88 9.82 -11.79
C ASP A 93 19.82 9.13 -10.42
N LEU A 94 18.68 9.22 -9.73
CA LEU A 94 18.50 8.55 -8.43
C LEU A 94 18.59 7.02 -8.56
N ARG A 95 19.10 6.37 -7.51
CA ARG A 95 18.97 4.91 -7.35
C ARG A 95 17.50 4.54 -7.16
N ASP A 96 17.16 3.28 -7.42
CA ASP A 96 15.77 2.83 -7.37
C ASP A 96 15.27 2.76 -5.93
N VAL A 97 16.06 2.14 -5.05
CA VAL A 97 15.69 1.92 -3.65
C VAL A 97 16.87 2.21 -2.73
N PHE A 98 16.60 2.65 -1.50
CA PHE A 98 17.56 2.54 -0.40
C PHE A 98 17.12 1.44 0.56
N LEU A 99 18.06 0.66 1.10
CA LEU A 99 17.77 -0.40 2.06
C LEU A 99 18.28 -0.01 3.46
N CYS A 100 17.34 0.26 4.36
CA CYS A 100 17.56 0.43 5.80
C CYS A 100 17.46 -0.92 6.51
N HIS A 101 18.39 -1.21 7.41
CA HIS A 101 18.37 -2.42 8.23
C HIS A 101 19.12 -2.19 9.54
N ALA A 102 18.93 -3.09 10.51
CA ALA A 102 19.76 -3.07 11.71
C ALA A 102 21.19 -3.54 11.38
N TRP A 103 22.17 -2.97 12.09
CA TRP A 103 23.59 -3.35 11.95
C TRP A 103 23.84 -4.85 12.16
N ASP A 104 23.03 -5.51 12.98
CA ASP A 104 23.20 -6.93 13.29
C ASP A 104 22.72 -7.84 12.15
N ASP A 105 21.85 -7.34 11.25
CA ASP A 105 21.35 -8.08 10.08
C ASP A 105 22.28 -7.99 8.86
N ARG A 106 23.37 -7.22 8.96
CA ARG A 106 24.31 -6.88 7.88
C ARG A 106 24.86 -8.09 7.12
N GLN A 107 25.10 -9.20 7.82
CA GLN A 107 25.61 -10.45 7.25
C GLN A 107 24.52 -11.52 7.05
N GLY A 108 23.28 -11.22 7.45
CA GLY A 108 22.14 -12.13 7.36
C GLY A 108 21.10 -11.61 6.37
N ALA A 109 19.88 -11.39 6.86
CA ALA A 109 18.71 -11.05 6.04
C ALA A 109 18.90 -9.80 5.17
N ALA A 110 19.66 -8.79 5.64
CA ALA A 110 19.90 -7.58 4.85
C ALA A 110 20.77 -7.85 3.62
N LYS A 111 21.82 -8.67 3.78
CA LYS A 111 22.68 -9.10 2.68
C LYS A 111 21.92 -9.94 1.66
N GLU A 112 21.13 -10.90 2.14
CA GLU A 112 20.31 -11.76 1.29
C GLU A 112 19.34 -10.92 0.44
N LEU A 113 18.57 -10.03 1.06
CA LEU A 113 17.64 -9.16 0.35
C LEU A 113 18.36 -8.24 -0.66
N HIS A 114 19.51 -7.68 -0.27
CA HIS A 114 20.32 -6.84 -1.15
C HIS A 114 20.82 -7.59 -2.38
N GLU A 115 21.34 -8.81 -2.22
CA GLU A 115 21.80 -9.65 -3.33
C GLU A 115 20.64 -10.03 -4.27
N LEU A 116 19.47 -10.35 -3.72
CA LEU A 116 18.27 -10.65 -4.51
C LEU A 116 17.78 -9.43 -5.30
N LEU A 117 17.81 -8.23 -4.71
CA LEU A 117 17.45 -6.98 -5.38
C LEU A 117 18.40 -6.67 -6.54
N ILE A 118 19.71 -6.80 -6.33
CA ILE A 118 20.71 -6.62 -7.40
C ILE A 118 20.51 -7.66 -8.50
N ALA A 119 20.29 -8.93 -8.15
CA ALA A 119 20.03 -9.99 -9.12
C ALA A 119 18.75 -9.72 -9.94
N ALA A 120 17.76 -9.06 -9.35
CA ALA A 120 16.55 -8.60 -10.03
C ALA A 120 16.74 -7.31 -10.86
N GLY A 121 17.95 -6.74 -10.90
CA GLY A 121 18.29 -5.55 -11.68
C GLY A 121 17.98 -4.21 -10.99
N VAL A 122 17.69 -4.21 -9.69
CA VAL A 122 17.37 -3.00 -8.92
C VAL A 122 18.64 -2.26 -8.53
N LYS A 123 18.70 -0.94 -8.76
CA LYS A 123 19.79 -0.10 -8.26
C LYS A 123 19.56 0.20 -6.77
N VAL A 124 20.31 -0.48 -5.90
CA VAL A 124 20.17 -0.34 -4.45
C VAL A 124 21.21 0.63 -3.87
N TRP A 125 20.74 1.52 -3.00
CA TRP A 125 21.57 2.27 -2.06
C TRP A 125 21.69 1.49 -0.76
N PHE A 126 22.90 1.02 -0.42
CA PHE A 126 23.12 0.09 0.67
C PHE A 126 24.02 0.72 1.73
N SER A 127 23.46 0.84 2.93
CA SER A 127 24.07 1.62 4.02
C SER A 127 25.49 1.18 4.38
N GLU A 128 25.85 -0.09 4.27
CA GLU A 128 27.21 -0.56 4.58
C GLU A 128 28.29 -0.01 3.66
N LYS A 129 27.96 0.29 2.41
CA LYS A 129 28.91 0.86 1.44
C LYS A 129 28.94 2.38 1.50
N ASP A 130 27.81 2.99 1.85
CA ASP A 130 27.56 4.42 1.65
C ASP A 130 27.46 5.22 2.99
N LEU A 131 27.43 4.56 4.16
CA LEU A 131 27.37 5.18 5.51
C LEU A 131 28.45 4.64 6.45
N GLY A 132 29.11 5.55 7.18
CA GLY A 132 30.09 5.21 8.21
C GLY A 132 29.47 4.61 9.47
N LEU A 133 30.27 3.86 10.24
CA LEU A 133 29.91 3.33 11.56
C LEU A 133 29.39 4.44 12.49
N GLY A 134 28.26 4.21 13.16
CA GLY A 134 27.73 5.13 14.17
C GLY A 134 26.93 6.32 13.63
N VAL A 135 26.61 6.36 12.34
CA VAL A 135 25.63 7.33 11.82
C VAL A 135 24.24 6.99 12.38
N PRO A 136 23.53 7.93 13.03
CA PRO A 136 22.16 7.70 13.48
C PRO A 136 21.26 7.26 12.32
N MET A 137 20.36 6.29 12.55
CA MET A 137 19.45 5.76 11.53
C MET A 137 18.68 6.85 10.79
N MET A 138 18.28 7.90 11.47
CA MET A 138 17.55 9.02 10.86
C MET A 138 18.37 9.71 9.76
N ARG A 139 19.65 10.00 10.04
CA ARG A 139 20.55 10.57 9.03
C ARG A 139 20.83 9.61 7.89
N ALA A 140 20.84 8.30 8.18
CA ALA A 140 20.96 7.26 7.16
C ALA A 140 19.74 7.25 6.22
N ILE A 141 18.54 7.35 6.77
CA ILE A 141 17.28 7.42 6.02
C ILE A 141 17.23 8.71 5.18
N ASP A 142 17.55 9.87 5.76
CA ASP A 142 17.56 11.14 5.04
C ASP A 142 18.46 11.09 3.80
N LYS A 143 19.70 10.59 3.98
CA LYS A 143 20.65 10.41 2.89
C LYS A 143 20.17 9.38 1.88
N GLY A 144 19.60 8.27 2.35
CA GLY A 144 19.03 7.23 1.48
C GLY A 144 17.89 7.78 0.62
N LEU A 145 16.93 8.49 1.21
CA LEU A 145 15.78 9.09 0.52
C LEU A 145 16.15 10.24 -0.42
N ALA A 146 17.26 10.93 -0.15
CA ALA A 146 17.80 11.95 -1.04
C ALA A 146 18.48 11.36 -2.28
N ASN A 147 18.99 10.12 -2.20
CA ASN A 147 19.72 9.46 -3.28
C ASN A 147 18.93 8.32 -3.97
N SER A 148 17.73 8.02 -3.47
CA SER A 148 16.88 6.94 -3.97
C SER A 148 15.44 7.39 -4.17
N ARG A 149 14.74 6.76 -5.12
CA ARG A 149 13.34 7.06 -5.42
C ARG A 149 12.43 6.70 -4.25
N ILE A 150 12.63 5.51 -3.68
CA ILE A 150 11.94 5.01 -2.48
C ILE A 150 12.92 4.37 -1.51
N GLY A 151 12.42 4.04 -0.33
CA GLY A 151 13.11 3.40 0.75
C GLY A 151 12.46 2.13 1.23
N LEU A 152 13.29 1.17 1.60
CA LEU A 152 12.90 -0.10 2.17
C LEU A 152 13.43 -0.14 3.60
N VAL A 153 12.59 -0.54 4.55
CA VAL A 153 13.00 -0.74 5.94
C VAL A 153 12.83 -2.21 6.26
N LEU A 154 13.95 -2.93 6.38
CA LEU A 154 13.93 -4.33 6.80
C LEU A 154 13.71 -4.40 8.32
N VAL A 155 12.50 -4.77 8.70
CA VAL A 155 12.04 -4.86 10.08
C VAL A 155 12.29 -6.28 10.60
N THR A 156 13.36 -6.43 11.36
CA THR A 156 13.74 -7.68 12.06
C THR A 156 13.61 -7.52 13.57
N PRO A 157 13.69 -8.61 14.36
CA PRO A 157 13.82 -8.50 15.82
C PRO A 157 15.01 -7.62 16.26
N ALA A 158 16.11 -7.63 15.51
CA ALA A 158 17.28 -6.77 15.80
C ALA A 158 16.95 -5.28 15.62
N LEU A 159 16.19 -4.93 14.58
CA LEU A 159 15.70 -3.56 14.38
C LEU A 159 14.78 -3.13 15.54
N LEU A 160 13.81 -3.98 15.90
CA LEU A 160 12.85 -3.69 16.96
C LEU A 160 13.52 -3.46 18.33
N ALA A 161 14.61 -4.18 18.62
CA ALA A 161 15.39 -4.00 19.85
C ALA A 161 16.21 -2.70 19.87
N ARG A 162 16.50 -2.10 18.69
CA ARG A 162 17.29 -0.87 18.56
C ARG A 162 16.44 0.39 18.45
N LEU A 163 15.28 0.34 17.80
CA LEU A 163 14.40 1.50 17.60
C LEU A 163 14.14 2.32 18.89
N PRO A 164 13.86 1.71 20.07
CA PRO A 164 13.69 2.49 21.30
C PRO A 164 14.96 3.17 21.81
N LYS A 165 16.14 2.62 21.49
CA LYS A 165 17.45 3.09 21.98
C LYS A 165 18.01 4.22 21.13
N GLU A 166 17.61 4.31 19.87
CA GLU A 166 18.10 5.33 18.94
C GLU A 166 17.45 6.71 19.15
N SER A 167 16.55 6.84 20.15
CA SER A 167 15.86 8.10 20.49
C SER A 167 15.23 8.76 19.26
N VAL A 168 14.66 7.95 18.38
CA VAL A 168 13.97 8.43 17.18
C VAL A 168 12.73 9.18 17.63
N ALA A 169 12.76 10.51 17.52
CA ALA A 169 11.59 11.32 17.81
C ALA A 169 10.49 11.00 16.81
N ASP A 170 9.27 10.71 17.30
CA ASP A 170 8.09 10.45 16.48
C ASP A 170 7.85 11.54 15.42
N LYS A 171 8.26 12.78 15.69
CA LYS A 171 8.16 13.91 14.76
C LYS A 171 9.07 13.77 13.53
N GLU A 172 10.28 13.26 13.69
CA GLU A 172 11.23 13.10 12.58
C GLU A 172 10.88 11.89 11.73
N LEU A 173 10.46 10.79 12.36
CA LEU A 173 9.95 9.62 11.66
C LEU A 173 8.67 9.96 10.87
N SER A 174 7.79 10.79 11.45
CA SER A 174 6.59 11.29 10.77
C SER A 174 6.91 12.11 9.51
N ALA A 175 7.95 12.94 9.54
CA ALA A 175 8.34 13.76 8.38
C ALA A 175 8.84 12.91 7.21
N LEU A 176 9.59 11.84 7.49
CA LEU A 176 10.09 10.91 6.48
C LEU A 176 8.99 9.98 5.95
N LEU A 177 8.00 9.66 6.78
CA LEU A 177 6.84 8.84 6.40
C LEU A 177 5.77 9.60 5.62
N ALA A 178 5.77 10.93 5.66
CA ALA A 178 4.77 11.76 4.97
C ALA A 178 4.82 11.62 3.43
N GLY A 179 5.96 11.23 2.87
CA GLY A 179 6.15 11.14 1.42
C GLY A 179 5.64 9.87 0.73
N ASN A 180 5.07 8.89 1.45
CA ASN A 180 4.80 7.53 0.93
C ASN A 180 6.03 6.88 0.27
N GLN A 181 7.23 7.27 0.72
CA GLN A 181 8.49 6.83 0.15
C GLN A 181 9.07 5.61 0.87
N LEU A 182 8.57 5.26 2.05
CA LEU A 182 9.09 4.16 2.87
C LEU A 182 8.16 2.95 2.84
N VAL A 183 8.73 1.79 2.56
CA VAL A 183 8.05 0.49 2.53
C VAL A 183 8.67 -0.41 3.60
N PRO A 184 7.94 -0.75 4.68
CA PRO A 184 8.43 -1.71 5.64
C PRO A 184 8.42 -3.13 5.06
N ILE A 185 9.43 -3.93 5.36
CA ILE A 185 9.54 -5.34 5.02
C ILE A 185 9.70 -6.10 6.33
N VAL A 186 8.64 -6.77 6.78
CA VAL A 186 8.63 -7.52 8.03
C VAL A 186 9.32 -8.86 7.82
N HIS A 187 10.35 -9.15 8.64
CA HIS A 187 11.14 -10.36 8.53
C HIS A 187 11.44 -11.00 9.89
N ASN A 188 11.07 -12.28 10.02
CA ASN A 188 11.16 -13.04 11.27
C ASN A 188 10.56 -12.31 12.49
N THR A 189 9.51 -11.51 12.25
CA THR A 189 8.77 -10.75 13.27
C THR A 189 7.34 -10.51 12.77
N THR A 190 6.55 -9.73 13.50
CA THR A 190 5.15 -9.43 13.15
C THR A 190 4.88 -7.94 13.09
N TYR A 191 3.84 -7.56 12.33
CA TYR A 191 3.34 -6.18 12.32
C TYR A 191 2.89 -5.69 13.70
N ASP A 192 2.41 -6.59 14.56
CA ASP A 192 2.02 -6.23 15.93
C ASP A 192 3.24 -5.91 16.80
N ALA A 193 4.32 -6.67 16.67
CA ALA A 193 5.59 -6.36 17.33
C ALA A 193 6.16 -5.02 16.85
N LEU A 194 6.07 -4.74 15.54
CA LEU A 194 6.43 -3.44 14.98
C LEU A 194 5.53 -2.33 15.53
N ARG A 195 4.21 -2.54 15.63
CA ARG A 195 3.27 -1.54 16.13
C ARG A 195 3.53 -1.15 17.58
N ASN A 196 3.96 -2.10 18.42
CA ASN A 196 4.29 -1.84 19.82
C ASN A 196 5.54 -0.94 19.97
N VAL A 197 6.46 -1.00 19.02
CA VAL A 197 7.72 -0.24 19.05
C VAL A 197 7.62 1.07 18.28
N SER A 198 7.01 1.04 17.09
CA SER A 198 6.82 2.18 16.21
C SER A 198 5.45 2.11 15.52
N PRO A 199 4.40 2.67 16.14
CA PRO A 199 3.07 2.74 15.55
C PRO A 199 3.05 3.44 14.18
N LEU A 200 3.95 4.42 13.98
CA LEU A 200 4.04 5.20 12.74
C LEU A 200 4.55 4.35 11.56
N LEU A 201 5.60 3.53 11.78
CA LEU A 201 6.07 2.58 10.76
C LEU A 201 5.04 1.49 10.50
N ALA A 202 4.42 0.96 11.56
CA ALA A 202 3.36 -0.05 11.45
C ALA A 202 2.07 0.47 10.78
N SER A 203 1.87 1.79 10.73
CA SER A 203 0.74 2.40 10.01
C SER A 203 0.92 2.33 8.50
N ARG A 204 2.14 2.04 8.02
CA ARG A 204 2.42 1.87 6.60
C ARG A 204 2.18 0.43 6.21
N SER A 205 1.54 0.26 5.07
CA SER A 205 1.44 -1.03 4.43
C SER A 205 2.78 -1.38 3.78
N GLY A 206 3.23 -2.60 4.02
CA GLY A 206 4.49 -3.10 3.51
C GLY A 206 4.39 -4.55 3.07
N LEU A 207 5.53 -5.22 2.97
CA LEU A 207 5.64 -6.62 2.61
C LEU A 207 5.97 -7.46 3.85
N ASP A 208 5.53 -8.71 3.86
CA ASP A 208 5.83 -9.66 4.94
C ASP A 208 6.48 -10.90 4.36
N THR A 209 7.65 -11.25 4.90
CA THR A 209 8.36 -12.46 4.48
C THR A 209 7.76 -13.75 5.02
N ALA A 210 6.78 -13.66 5.93
CA ALA A 210 5.94 -14.78 6.35
C ALA A 210 4.87 -15.13 5.31
N GLU A 211 4.42 -14.15 4.51
CA GLU A 211 3.46 -14.37 3.43
C GLU A 211 4.15 -14.74 2.11
N ASP A 212 5.25 -14.06 1.80
CA ASP A 212 6.01 -14.21 0.56
C ASP A 212 7.48 -14.51 0.86
N SER A 213 8.13 -15.40 0.11
CA SER A 213 9.58 -15.59 0.29
C SER A 213 10.37 -14.30 0.01
N MET A 214 11.57 -14.16 0.59
CA MET A 214 12.44 -13.00 0.36
C MET A 214 12.70 -12.76 -1.15
N SER A 215 12.80 -13.83 -1.94
CA SER A 215 12.92 -13.77 -3.39
C SER A 215 11.70 -13.17 -4.09
N VAL A 216 10.49 -13.55 -3.66
CA VAL A 216 9.23 -12.99 -4.19
C VAL A 216 9.10 -11.52 -3.78
N VAL A 217 9.45 -11.17 -2.54
CA VAL A 217 9.50 -9.78 -2.06
C VAL A 217 10.44 -8.94 -2.92
N ALA A 218 11.66 -9.42 -3.21
CA ALA A 218 12.61 -8.73 -4.08
C ALA A 218 12.06 -8.55 -5.52
N GLN A 219 11.41 -9.58 -6.07
CA GLN A 219 10.75 -9.46 -7.39
C GLN A 219 9.61 -8.45 -7.38
N LYS A 220 8.78 -8.41 -6.34
CA LYS A 220 7.71 -7.42 -6.20
C LYS A 220 8.26 -5.99 -6.20
N ILE A 221 9.38 -5.78 -5.52
CA ILE A 221 10.08 -4.49 -5.47
C ILE A 221 10.66 -4.16 -6.84
N ALA A 222 11.28 -5.12 -7.52
CA ALA A 222 11.85 -4.92 -8.85
C ALA A 222 10.77 -4.50 -9.87
N GLU A 223 9.59 -5.13 -9.85
CA GLU A 223 8.46 -4.70 -10.66
C GLU A 223 7.98 -3.31 -10.28
N LEU A 224 7.89 -3.02 -8.98
CA LEU A 224 7.43 -1.73 -8.45
C LEU A 224 8.32 -0.57 -8.91
N VAL A 225 9.63 -0.78 -9.04
CA VAL A 225 10.59 0.27 -9.45
C VAL A 225 10.90 0.26 -10.94
N SER A 226 10.50 -0.77 -11.69
CA SER A 226 10.73 -0.84 -13.13
C SER A 226 9.91 0.20 -13.88
N LEU A 227 10.55 1.05 -14.68
CA LEU A 227 9.89 2.08 -15.48
C LEU A 227 9.82 1.67 -16.95
#